data_AF-A0A9W6JBR2-F1
#
_entry.id   AF-A0A9W6JBR2-F1
#
_cell.length_a   1.000
_cell.length_b   1.000
_cell.length_c   1.000
_cell.angle_alpha   90.00
_cell.angle_beta   90.00
_cell.angle_gamma   90.00
#
_symmetry.space_group_name_H-M   'P 1'
#
loop_
_entity.id
_entity.type
_entity.pdbx_description
1 polymer ?
#
loop_
_entity_poly.entity_id
_entity_poly.type
_entity_poly.pdbx_seq_one_letter_code
_entity_poly.pdbx_strand_id
1 'polypeptide(L)' 'MPSSPIFQAAKGTVFRHRKRGSTYTVVASATLQTNSPISDDASVVIYQSEDGKLWVRPVDEFFDGRFEELSPKDAPP' A
#
# COMPACT_ATOMS: atom_id res chain seq x y z
N MET A 1 -5.68 -9.94 18.97
CA MET A 1 -6.47 -8.71 18.80
C MET A 1 -7.32 -8.88 17.56
N PRO A 2 -8.66 -8.74 17.61
CA PRO A 2 -9.48 -8.91 16.42
C PRO A 2 -9.18 -7.76 15.46
N SER A 3 -8.75 -8.12 14.26
CA SER A 3 -8.55 -7.25 13.10
C SER A 3 -9.81 -6.41 12.88
N SER A 4 -9.66 -5.09 12.93
CA SER A 4 -10.72 -4.16 12.54
C SER A 4 -11.27 -4.55 11.17
N PRO A 5 -12.59 -4.54 10.97
CA PRO A 5 -13.15 -4.80 9.65
C PRO A 5 -12.59 -3.74 8.70
N ILE A 6 -11.73 -4.16 7.78
CA ILE A 6 -11.37 -3.33 6.64
C ILE A 6 -12.70 -3.09 5.93
N PHE A 7 -13.21 -1.86 5.95
CA PHE A 7 -14.25 -1.46 5.02
C PHE A 7 -13.65 -1.57 3.62
N GLN A 8 -13.78 -2.73 2.99
CA GLN A 8 -13.29 -2.99 1.64
C GLN A 8 -14.26 -2.34 0.67
N ALA A 9 -13.92 -1.14 0.20
CA ALA A 9 -14.54 -0.64 -1.02
C ALA A 9 -14.04 -1.50 -2.20
N ALA A 10 -14.96 -1.91 -3.08
CA ALA A 10 -14.60 -2.73 -4.22
C ALA A 10 -13.68 -1.96 -5.19
N LYS A 11 -12.71 -2.66 -5.79
CA LYS A 11 -11.89 -2.10 -6.87
C LYS A 11 -12.80 -1.56 -7.98
N GLY A 12 -12.51 -0.37 -8.48
CA GLY A 12 -13.33 0.35 -9.47
C GLY A 12 -14.41 1.26 -8.88
N THR A 13 -14.67 1.19 -7.57
CA THR A 13 -15.63 2.09 -6.92
C THR A 13 -15.11 3.53 -6.97
N VAL A 14 -15.96 4.48 -7.38
CA VAL A 14 -15.61 5.90 -7.49
C VAL A 14 -16.15 6.68 -6.29
N PHE A 15 -15.28 7.45 -5.63
CA PHE A 15 -15.60 8.36 -4.54
C PHE A 15 -15.36 9.81 -4.95
N ARG A 16 -16.17 10.73 -4.43
CA ARG A 16 -15.99 12.18 -4.60
C ARG A 16 -15.61 12.82 -3.28
N HIS A 17 -14.51 13.57 -3.27
CA HIS A 17 -14.10 14.35 -2.09
C HIS A 17 -15.05 15.53 -1.88
N ARG A 18 -15.80 15.52 -0.78
CA ARG A 18 -16.92 16.45 -0.54
C ARG A 18 -16.51 17.93 -0.62
N LYS A 19 -15.37 18.30 -0.05
CA LYS A 19 -14.90 19.69 0.01
C LYS A 19 -14.26 20.19 -1.30
N ARG A 20 -13.48 19.34 -1.99
CA ARG A 20 -12.71 19.73 -3.20
C ARG A 20 -13.44 19.44 -4.50
N GLY A 21 -14.42 18.53 -4.49
CA GLY A 21 -15.15 18.12 -5.68
C GLY A 21 -14.45 17.06 -6.56
N SER A 22 -13.16 16.81 -6.35
CA SER A 22 -12.37 15.79 -7.09
C SER A 22 -12.89 14.38 -6.89
N THR A 23 -12.73 13.54 -7.91
CA THR A 23 -13.11 12.11 -7.90
C THR A 23 -11.89 11.20 -7.84
N TYR A 24 -12.03 10.07 -7.14
CA TYR A 24 -10.99 9.07 -6.95
C TYR A 24 -11.59 7.68 -7.16
N THR A 25 -10.83 6.79 -7.79
CA THR A 25 -11.23 5.40 -8.02
C THR A 25 -10.45 4.49 -7.10
N VAL A 26 -11.13 3.58 -6.40
CA VAL A 26 -10.47 2.56 -5.57
C VAL A 26 -9.72 1.58 -6.48
N VAL A 27 -8.40 1.48 -6.28
CA VAL A 27 -7.55 0.56 -7.04
C VAL A 27 -7.40 -0.77 -6.31
N ALA A 28 -7.16 -0.73 -4.99
CA ALA A 28 -7.08 -1.90 -4.13
C ALA A 28 -7.16 -1.50 -2.64
N SER A 29 -7.34 -2.49 -1.76
CA SER A 29 -7.14 -2.34 -0.31
C SER A 29 -5.81 -2.97 0.09
N ALA A 30 -5.05 -2.32 0.97
CA ALA A 30 -3.72 -2.77 1.38
C ALA A 30 -3.49 -2.51 2.88
N THR A 31 -2.54 -3.22 3.48
CA THR A 31 -2.17 -3.07 4.89
C THR A 31 -0.93 -2.19 5.04
N LEU A 32 -1.03 -1.11 5.82
CA LEU A 32 0.13 -0.30 6.17
C LEU A 32 1.06 -1.07 7.12
N GLN A 33 2.34 -1.14 6.77
CA GLN A 33 3.41 -1.69 7.59
C GLN A 33 4.47 -0.60 7.76
N THR A 34 4.61 -0.10 8.97
CA THR A 34 5.54 0.99 9.32
C THR A 34 5.98 0.85 10.77
N ASN A 35 7.16 1.36 11.08
CA ASN A 35 7.70 1.43 12.44
C ASN A 35 7.36 2.74 13.17
N SER A 36 6.77 3.71 12.47
CA SER A 36 6.53 5.07 12.99
C SER A 36 5.25 5.67 12.41
N PRO A 37 4.68 6.73 13.03
CA PRO A 37 3.54 7.43 12.44
C PRO A 37 3.89 8.02 11.06
N ILE A 38 3.00 7.84 10.09
CA ILE A 38 3.14 8.42 8.77
C ILE A 38 2.51 9.82 8.71
N SER A 39 3.18 10.76 8.05
CA SER A 39 2.68 12.13 7.85
C SER A 39 1.74 12.23 6.64
N ASP A 40 0.98 13.32 6.57
CA ASP A 40 0.23 13.65 5.35
C ASP A 40 1.21 13.81 4.16
N ASP A 41 0.75 13.45 2.96
CA ASP A 41 1.54 13.46 1.72
C ASP A 41 2.85 12.62 1.74
N ALA A 42 3.03 11.73 2.72
CA ALA A 42 4.19 10.86 2.79
C ALA A 42 4.28 9.91 1.58
N SER A 43 5.49 9.75 1.05
CA SER A 43 5.75 8.83 -0.06
C SER A 43 5.79 7.39 0.42
N VAL A 44 5.07 6.50 -0.29
CA VAL A 44 4.94 5.09 0.06
C VAL A 44 5.16 4.17 -1.14
N VAL A 45 5.59 2.94 -0.87
CA VAL A 45 5.65 1.83 -1.82
C VAL A 45 4.49 0.88 -1.54
N ILE A 46 3.78 0.47 -2.59
CA ILE A 46 2.76 -0.58 -2.53
C ILE A 46 3.36 -1.83 -3.17
N TYR A 47 3.38 -2.95 -2.45
CA TYR A 47 3.92 -4.22 -2.93
C TYR A 47 3.02 -5.38 -2.54
N GLN A 48 3.22 -6.53 -3.17
CA GLN A 48 2.43 -7.75 -2.96
C GLN A 48 3.32 -8.84 -2.37
N SER A 49 2.84 -9.55 -1.34
CA SER A 49 3.49 -10.77 -0.86
C SER A 49 3.05 -12.00 -1.66
N GLU A 50 3.76 -13.11 -1.51
CA GLU A 50 3.50 -14.37 -2.21
C GLU A 50 2.07 -14.92 -2.01
N ASP A 51 1.43 -14.60 -0.88
CA ASP A 51 0.04 -14.94 -0.58
C ASP A 51 -1.00 -14.01 -1.25
N GLY A 52 -0.55 -13.08 -2.09
CA GLY A 52 -1.37 -12.12 -2.81
C GLY A 52 -1.78 -10.90 -1.98
N LYS A 53 -1.39 -10.80 -0.71
CA LYS A 53 -1.73 -9.66 0.14
C LYS A 53 -0.96 -8.40 -0.26
N LEU A 54 -1.66 -7.27 -0.29
CA LEU A 54 -1.04 -5.97 -0.56
C LEU A 54 -0.59 -5.28 0.72
N TRP A 55 0.64 -4.77 0.65
CA TRP A 55 1.30 -4.02 1.69
C TRP A 55 1.59 -2.60 1.23
N VAL A 56 1.54 -1.66 2.16
CA VAL A 56 2.00 -0.28 1.97
C VAL A 56 3.11 -0.05 2.98
N ARG A 57 4.25 0.50 2.56
CA ARG A 57 5.37 0.83 3.44
C ARG A 57 5.98 2.19 3.05
N PRO A 58 6.44 3.01 4.00
CA PRO A 58 7.17 4.25 3.70
C PRO A 58 8.39 3.99 2.81
N VAL A 59 8.66 4.91 1.87
CA VAL A 59 9.79 4.79 0.92
C VAL A 59 11.13 4.71 1.65
N ASP A 60 11.34 5.57 2.64
CA ASP A 60 12.55 5.59 3.47
C ASP A 60 12.76 4.28 4.22
N GLU A 61 11.70 3.66 4.75
CA GLU A 61 11.77 2.33 5.38
C GLU A 61 11.96 1.19 4.39
N PHE A 62 11.43 1.29 3.17
CA PHE A 62 11.54 0.24 2.16
C PHE A 62 12.95 0.20 1.56
N PHE A 63 13.58 1.36 1.38
CA PHE A 63 14.92 1.48 0.80
C PHE A 63 16.02 1.69 1.86
N ASP A 64 15.79 1.33 3.13
CA ASP A 64 16.79 1.44 4.20
C ASP A 64 17.84 0.31 4.20
N GLY A 65 17.79 -0.59 3.22
CA GLY A 65 18.69 -1.74 3.08
C GLY A 65 18.12 -3.07 3.60
N ARG A 66 16.87 -3.11 4.10
CA ARG A 66 16.19 -4.37 4.45
C ARG A 66 15.76 -5.22 3.25
N PHE A 67 15.68 -4.61 2.07
CA PHE A 67 15.28 -5.27 0.83
C PHE A 67 16.39 -5.17 -0.20
N GLU A 68 16.55 -6.22 -0.99
CA GLU A 68 17.48 -6.29 -2.12
C GLU A 68 16.67 -6.35 -3.43
N GLU A 69 17.08 -5.56 -4.41
CA GLU A 69 16.51 -5.65 -5.75
C GLU A 69 17.12 -6.85 -6.47
N LEU A 70 16.29 -7.84 -6.77
CA LEU A 70 16.72 -9.02 -7.52
C LEU A 70 16.79 -8.69 -9.01
N SER A 71 17.86 -9.17 -9.65
CA SER A 71 17.89 -9.16 -11.12
C SER A 71 16.81 -10.11 -11.66
N PRO A 72 16.27 -9.90 -12.88
CA PRO A 72 15.28 -10.80 -13.46
C PRO A 72 15.73 -12.27 -13.56
N LYS A 73 17.05 -12.53 -13.50
CA LYS A 73 17.62 -13.88 -13.50
C LYS A 73 17.47 -14.58 -12.14
N ASP A 74 17.45 -13.81 -11.07
CA ASP A 74 17.43 -14.31 -9.68
C ASP A 74 16.03 -14.26 -9.08
N ALA A 75 15.07 -13.61 -9.78
CA ALA A 75 13.67 -13.62 -9.40
C ALA A 75 13.09 -15.06 -9.51
N PRO A 76 12.30 -15.51 -8.53
CA PRO A 76 11.59 -16.78 -8.64
C PRO A 76 10.64 -16.78 -9.86
N PRO A 77 10.40 -17.96 -10.47
CA PRO A 77 9.56 -18.11 -11.66
C PRO A 77 8.09 -17.74 -11.42
#